data_AF-A0A2V7BPC4-F1
#
_entry.id   AF-A0A2V7BPC4-F1
#
_cell.length_a   1.000
_cell.length_b   1.000
_cell.length_c   1.000
_cell.angle_alpha   90.00
_cell.angle_beta   90.00
_cell.angle_gamma   90.00
#
_symmetry.space_group_name_H-M   'P 1'
#
loop_
_entity.id
_entity.type
_entity.pdbx_description
1 polymer ?
#
loop_
_entity_poly.entity_id
_entity_poly.type
_entity_poly.pdbx_seq_one_letter_code
_entity_poly.pdbx_strand_id
1 'polypeptide(L)'
;MMDSREVAVWLHDDHARLIVGAAPANKPSRWAIQGAIVEEVGVGLWLRTDTIQEFRPIAIGVKQVNWQFASTQLLIRWDAVITIQVFEGSGKEIGFKPAAPE
;
A
#
# COMPACT_ATOMS: atom_id res chain seq x y z
N MET A 1 17.24 9.55 18.06
CA MET A 1 15.97 9.00 17.55
C MET A 1 16.20 8.73 16.08
N MET A 2 16.12 7.47 15.63
CA MET A 2 16.15 7.22 14.18
C MET A 2 14.83 7.76 13.64
N ASP A 3 14.92 8.81 12.81
CA ASP A 3 13.76 9.37 12.13
C ASP A 3 13.10 8.26 11.31
N SER A 4 11.97 7.77 11.80
CA SER A 4 11.19 6.73 11.15
C SER A 4 10.70 7.30 9.82
N ARG A 5 11.31 6.86 8.71
CA ARG A 5 10.97 7.36 7.38
C ARG A 5 9.57 6.89 7.01
N GLU A 6 8.64 7.82 6.81
CA GLU A 6 7.33 7.51 6.25
C GLU A 6 7.47 7.17 4.76
N VAL A 7 6.75 6.14 4.34
CA VAL A 7 6.74 5.66 2.98
C VAL A 7 5.33 5.31 2.50
N ALA A 8 5.15 5.35 1.18
CA ALA A 8 4.06 4.69 0.49
C ALA A 8 4.62 3.54 -0.35
N VAL A 9 4.15 2.32 -0.10
CA VAL A 9 4.53 1.12 -0.84
C VAL A 9 3.39 0.70 -1.74
N TRP A 10 3.62 0.71 -3.04
CA TRP A 10 2.64 0.30 -4.05
C TRP A 10 2.79 -1.18 -4.34
N LEU A 11 1.66 -1.90 -4.41
CA LEU A 11 1.65 -3.35 -4.53
C LEU A 11 1.01 -3.85 -5.82
N HIS A 12 1.46 -5.02 -6.27
CA HIS A 12 0.75 -5.81 -7.28
C HIS A 12 -0.61 -6.29 -6.72
N ASP A 13 -1.65 -6.27 -7.56
CA ASP A 13 -3.04 -6.58 -7.16
C ASP A 13 -3.19 -8.00 -6.58
N ASP A 14 -2.54 -8.99 -7.19
CA ASP A 14 -2.56 -10.38 -6.75
C ASP A 14 -1.94 -10.55 -5.36
N HIS A 15 -0.78 -9.95 -5.11
CA HIS A 15 -0.10 -9.99 -3.82
C HIS A 15 -0.89 -9.23 -2.75
N ALA A 16 -1.41 -8.05 -3.08
CA ALA A 16 -2.21 -7.26 -2.15
C ALA A 16 -3.49 -8.00 -1.72
N ARG A 17 -4.18 -8.66 -2.66
CA ARG A 17 -5.34 -9.51 -2.36
C ARG A 17 -4.98 -10.67 -1.43
N LEU A 18 -3.85 -11.33 -1.67
CA LEU A 18 -3.37 -12.40 -0.80
C LEU A 18 -3.08 -11.90 0.62
N ILE A 19 -2.48 -10.71 0.76
CA ILE A 19 -2.18 -10.09 2.06
C ILE A 19 -3.47 -9.83 2.85
N VAL A 20 -4.50 -9.26 2.21
CA VAL A 20 -5.75 -8.86 2.91
C VAL A 20 -6.83 -9.96 2.90
N GLY A 21 -6.59 -11.10 2.26
CA GLY A 21 -7.58 -12.17 2.09
C GLY A 21 -8.75 -11.78 1.19
N ALA A 22 -8.55 -10.86 0.24
CA ALA A 22 -9.60 -10.45 -0.69
C ALA A 22 -9.81 -11.50 -1.80
N ALA A 23 -11.06 -11.66 -2.23
CA ALA A 23 -11.40 -12.51 -3.36
C ALA A 23 -10.73 -12.01 -4.67
N PRO A 24 -10.52 -12.89 -5.66
CA PRO A 24 -10.12 -12.49 -7.00
C PRO A 24 -11.09 -11.47 -7.60
N ALA A 25 -10.61 -10.53 -8.41
CA ALA A 25 -11.44 -9.57 -9.12
C ALA A 25 -11.23 -9.62 -10.63
N ASN A 26 -12.30 -9.33 -11.37
CA ASN A 26 -12.27 -9.27 -12.83
C ASN A 26 -11.51 -8.05 -13.37
N LYS A 27 -11.30 -7.03 -12.53
CA LYS A 27 -10.50 -5.83 -12.85
C LYS A 27 -9.47 -5.64 -11.74
N PRO A 28 -8.19 -5.43 -12.08
CA PRO A 28 -7.16 -5.20 -11.07
C PRO A 28 -7.41 -3.86 -10.37
N SER A 29 -7.26 -3.86 -9.04
CA SER A 29 -7.22 -2.65 -8.21
C SER A 29 -5.78 -2.16 -8.11
N ARG A 30 -5.60 -0.87 -7.76
CA ARG A 30 -4.29 -0.39 -7.29
C ARG A 30 -4.25 -0.45 -5.78
N TRP A 31 -3.08 -0.74 -5.22
CA TRP A 31 -2.94 -0.97 -3.79
C TRP A 31 -1.74 -0.20 -3.25
N ALA A 32 -1.92 0.39 -2.07
CA ALA A 32 -0.85 1.11 -1.40
C ALA A 32 -0.89 0.88 0.11
N ILE A 33 0.31 0.85 0.71
CA ILE A 33 0.51 0.85 2.15
C ILE A 33 1.19 2.15 2.51
N GLN A 34 0.56 2.96 3.36
CA GLN A 34 1.24 4.06 4.04
C GLN A 34 1.70 3.57 5.40
N GLY A 35 2.96 3.83 5.73
CA GLY A 35 3.51 3.40 7.00
C GLY A 35 4.93 3.90 7.20
N ALA A 36 5.53 3.44 8.29
CA ALA A 36 6.87 3.82 8.68
C ALA A 36 7.82 2.63 8.54
N ILE A 37 9.00 2.83 7.95
CA ILE A 37 10.00 1.76 7.85
C ILE A 37 10.47 1.38 9.25
N VAL A 38 10.39 0.07 9.57
CA VAL A 38 10.97 -0.50 10.79
C VAL A 38 12.37 -1.04 10.49
N GLU A 39 12.46 -1.90 9.47
CA GLU A 39 13.69 -2.60 9.09
C GLU A 39 13.60 -3.09 7.65
N GLU A 40 14.73 -3.07 6.94
CA GLU A 40 14.88 -3.74 5.65
C GLU A 40 15.62 -5.07 5.83
N VAL A 41 15.08 -6.14 5.25
CA VAL A 41 15.67 -7.48 5.29
C VAL A 41 15.82 -8.03 3.87
N GLY A 42 16.64 -9.06 3.67
CA GLY A 42 16.96 -9.57 2.32
C GLY A 42 15.74 -9.99 1.47
N VAL A 43 14.61 -10.33 2.10
CA VAL A 43 13.37 -10.76 1.42
C VAL A 43 12.29 -9.68 1.32
N GLY A 44 12.44 -8.55 2.01
CA GLY A 44 11.39 -7.53 2.06
C GLY A 44 11.63 -6.39 3.04
N LEU A 45 10.56 -5.63 3.25
CA LEU A 45 10.52 -4.45 4.10
C LEU A 45 9.52 -4.63 5.24
N TRP A 46 9.97 -4.51 6.49
CA TRP A 46 9.09 -4.40 7.64
C TRP A 46 8.54 -2.98 7.73
N LEU A 47 7.21 -2.87 7.63
CA LEU A 47 6.49 -1.61 7.75
C LEU A 47 5.64 -1.62 9.00
N ARG A 48 5.68 -0.50 9.74
CA ARG A 48 4.69 -0.19 10.76
C ARG A 48 3.49 0.48 10.11
N THR A 49 2.34 -0.17 10.14
CA THR A 49 1.08 0.29 9.55
C THR A 49 -0.08 -0.48 10.17
N ASP A 50 -1.29 0.06 10.09
CA ASP A 50 -2.54 -0.61 10.48
C ASP A 50 -3.51 -0.77 9.30
N THR A 51 -3.14 -0.28 8.11
CA THR A 51 -4.06 -0.13 6.98
C THR A 51 -3.39 -0.39 5.63
N ILE A 52 -4.09 -1.11 4.74
CA ILE A 52 -3.80 -1.15 3.30
C ILE A 52 -4.94 -0.48 2.56
N GLN A 53 -4.60 0.43 1.65
CA GLN A 53 -5.55 1.14 0.81
C GLN A 53 -5.71 0.42 -0.53
N GLU A 54 -6.95 0.10 -0.88
CA GLU A 54 -7.35 -0.38 -2.21
C GLU A 54 -8.03 0.76 -2.97
N PHE A 55 -7.49 1.12 -4.12
CA PHE A 55 -8.09 2.01 -5.10
C PHE A 55 -8.85 1.15 -6.12
N ARG A 56 -10.10 0.82 -5.79
CA ARG A 56 -10.95 -0.09 -6.55
C ARG A 56 -11.61 0.63 -7.74
N PRO A 57 -11.44 0.14 -8.98
CA PRO A 57 -12.20 0.65 -10.12
C PRO A 57 -13.70 0.40 -9.94
N ILE A 58 -14.51 1.43 -10.13
CA ILE A 58 -15.97 1.33 -10.18
C ILE A 58 -16.46 1.74 -11.58
N ALA A 59 -17.78 1.68 -11.84
CA ALA A 59 -18.34 2.00 -13.16
C ALA A 59 -17.89 3.37 -13.68
N ILE A 60 -17.81 4.35 -12.79
CA ILE A 60 -17.29 5.69 -13.07
C ILE A 60 -16.39 6.10 -11.90
N GLY A 61 -15.08 6.19 -12.14
CA GLY A 61 -14.09 6.61 -11.15
C GLY A 61 -13.51 5.48 -10.30
N VAL A 62 -13.04 5.84 -9.10
CA VAL A 62 -12.30 4.97 -8.19
C VAL A 62 -12.89 5.09 -6.79
N LYS A 63 -13.13 3.97 -6.13
CA LYS A 63 -13.52 3.90 -4.71
C LYS A 63 -12.31 3.48 -3.89
N GLN A 64 -11.96 4.27 -2.87
CA GLN A 64 -10.98 3.85 -1.88
C GLN A 64 -11.64 2.91 -0.85
N VAL A 65 -10.99 1.79 -0.56
CA VAL A 65 -11.35 0.85 0.51
C VAL A 65 -10.15 0.69 1.43
N ASN A 66 -10.35 0.90 2.73
CA ASN A 66 -9.29 0.75 3.73
C ASN A 66 -9.45 -0.61 4.41
N TRP A 67 -8.45 -1.47 4.23
CA TRP A 67 -8.35 -2.77 4.88
C TRP A 67 -7.55 -2.61 6.17
N GLN A 68 -8.18 -2.82 7.32
CA GLN A 68 -7.54 -2.66 8.64
C GLN A 68 -7.06 -4.01 9.18
N PHE A 69 -5.94 -4.01 9.92
CA PHE A 69 -5.42 -5.21 10.60
C PHE A 69 -5.05 -4.88 12.04
N ALA A 70 -5.12 -5.90 12.91
CA ALA A 70 -4.73 -5.77 14.31
C ALA A 70 -3.21 -5.70 14.52
N SER A 71 -2.41 -6.19 13.56
CA SER A 71 -0.95 -6.11 13.64
C SER A 71 -0.48 -4.72 13.25
N THR A 72 0.44 -4.17 14.05
CA THR A 72 1.06 -2.88 13.75
C THR A 72 2.32 -3.01 12.90
N GLN A 73 2.79 -4.24 12.61
CA GLN A 73 3.95 -4.48 11.74
C GLN A 73 3.64 -5.57 10.70
N LEU A 74 4.03 -5.33 9.46
CA LEU A 74 3.79 -6.22 8.32
C LEU A 74 5.07 -6.32 7.48
N LEU A 75 5.49 -7.54 7.16
CA LEU A 75 6.57 -7.78 6.20
C LEU A 75 5.99 -7.74 4.78
N ILE A 76 6.43 -6.76 4.00
CA ILE A 76 6.12 -6.69 2.58
C ILE A 76 7.28 -7.28 1.81
N ARG A 77 7.04 -8.43 1.18
CA ARG A 77 8.05 -9.10 0.36
C ARG A 77 8.32 -8.30 -0.92
N TRP A 78 9.56 -8.35 -1.42
CA TRP A 78 9.95 -7.59 -2.61
C TRP A 78 9.15 -7.94 -3.87
N ASP A 79 8.71 -9.20 -3.99
CA ASP A 79 7.86 -9.66 -5.11
C ASP A 79 6.47 -9.04 -5.12
N ALA A 80 5.98 -8.54 -3.97
CA ALA A 80 4.72 -7.81 -3.88
C ALA A 80 4.84 -6.33 -4.28
N VAL A 81 6.05 -5.76 -4.32
CA VAL A 81 6.29 -4.32 -4.44
C VAL A 81 6.45 -3.89 -5.90
N ILE A 82 5.64 -2.92 -6.33
CA ILE A 82 5.84 -2.19 -7.59
C ILE A 82 6.86 -1.07 -7.40
N THR A 83 6.66 -0.23 -6.38
CA THR A 83 7.53 0.91 -6.07
C THR A 83 7.36 1.37 -4.64
N ILE A 84 8.39 2.02 -4.10
CA ILE A 84 8.38 2.66 -2.78
C ILE A 84 8.61 4.16 -2.96
N GLN A 85 7.74 4.96 -2.37
CA GLN A 85 7.85 6.41 -2.32
C GLN A 85 8.21 6.81 -0.90
N VAL A 86 9.35 7.50 -0.73
CA VAL A 86 9.80 8.00 0.58
C VAL A 86 9.33 9.45 0.74
N PHE A 87 8.74 9.77 1.88
CA PHE A 87 8.27 11.13 2.16
C PHE A 87 9.32 11.91 2.96
N GLU A 88 9.78 13.03 2.39
CA GLU A 88 10.54 14.04 3.14
C GLU A 88 9.54 14.85 3.99
N GLY A 89 9.28 14.39 5.22
CA GLY A 89 8.38 15.01 6.19
C GLY A 89 7.12 14.19 6.50
N SER A 90 6.59 14.33 7.73
CA SER A 90 5.38 13.64 8.19
C SER A 90 4.11 14.23 7.58
N GLY A 91 3.10 13.38 7.35
CA GLY A 91 1.75 13.83 6.97
C GLY A 91 1.53 14.08 5.48
N LYS A 92 2.37 13.52 4.60
CA LYS A 92 2.11 13.52 3.15
C LYS A 92 1.13 12.40 2.80
N GLU A 93 0.04 12.73 2.11
CA GLU A 93 -0.92 11.75 1.61
C GLU A 93 -0.34 10.93 0.46
N ILE A 94 -0.80 9.68 0.32
CA ILE A 94 -0.59 8.88 -0.89
C ILE A 94 -1.20 9.64 -2.07
N GLY A 95 -0.34 10.19 -2.93
CA GLY A 95 -0.72 10.92 -4.12
C GLY A 95 -1.28 9.98 -5.19
N PHE A 96 -2.53 9.55 -5.07
CA PHE A 96 -3.30 9.03 -6.20
C PHE A 96 -4.11 10.16 -6.80
N LYS A 97 -3.63 10.75 -7.91
CA LYS A 97 -4.49 11.56 -8.78
C LYS A 97 -5.17 10.60 -9.76
N PRO A 98 -6.50 10.36 -9.66
CA PRO A 98 -7.19 9.59 -10.68
C PRO A 98 -6.93 10.26 -12.02
N ALA A 99 -6.53 9.49 -13.04
CA ALA A 99 -6.60 10.00 -14.40
C ALA A 99 -8.07 10.37 -14.64
N ALA A 100 -8.32 11.64 -14.98
CA ALA A 100 -9.65 12.06 -15.39
C ALA A 100 -10.06 11.16 -16.58
N PRO A 101 -11.31 10.68 -16.62
CA PRO A 101 -11.80 10.01 -17.83
C PRO A 101 -11.68 11.00 -19.00
N GLU A 102 -11.00 10.59 -20.07
CA GLU A 102 -11.03 11.27 -21.37
C GLU A 102 -12.44 11.22 -21.98
#